data_AF-A0A9D8MZZ6-F1
#
_entry.id   AF-A0A9D8MZZ6-F1
#
_cell.length_a   1.000
_cell.length_b   1.000
_cell.length_c   1.000
_cell.angle_alpha   90.00
_cell.angle_beta   90.00
_cell.angle_gamma   90.00
#
_symmetry.space_group_name_H-M   'P 1'
#
loop_
_entity.id
_entity.type
_entity.pdbx_description
1 polymer ?
#
loop_
_entity_poly.entity_id
_entity_poly.type
_entity_poly.pdbx_seq_one_letter_code
_entity_poly.pdbx_strand_id
1 'polypeptide(L)'
;MKLSFLIIGSIIGAGFISGREIVSFFYGQNAFFVSAILCGAFSVFISFILIVKDLENNVVYSLVKPLVLISNFVIMSGMLSGLDSLQEQIVSIDHIYPIFSTVAVILSNIILYRGVKGVEKVNSFLVPVMIAFMIAVTLPSVSFSQVGGDGIKPVKLISYCGLNVFMSAPLFNAAGKGKSVIKSFAAAALSAVVLCVLIYFALSAVTAKGNSALSSPVPTLVLAGDMKIIYYPFAICFIFGIFTTLLSSHYPLFSLVENERSKLFYRILLSVSTLGASRFGFYNIVSYAYPFIGLFGAVVTVVIAISTVIFPPKPRRRTLHPQERTE
;
A
#
# COMPACT_ATOMS: atom_id res chain seq x y z
N MET A 1 -14.76 -3.01 -9.03
CA MET A 1 -13.74 -2.42 -9.93
C MET A 1 -13.01 -1.25 -9.27
N LYS A 2 -13.54 -0.02 -9.20
CA LYS A 2 -12.78 1.14 -8.62
C LYS A 2 -12.25 0.90 -7.21
N LEU A 3 -13.08 0.38 -6.31
CA LEU A 3 -12.68 0.04 -4.94
C LEU A 3 -11.58 -1.04 -4.92
N SER A 4 -11.71 -2.07 -5.76
CA SER A 4 -10.70 -3.12 -5.88
C SER A 4 -9.36 -2.58 -6.39
N PHE A 5 -9.38 -1.70 -7.39
CA PHE A 5 -8.16 -1.05 -7.88
C PHE A 5 -7.53 -0.14 -6.83
N LEU A 6 -8.33 0.61 -6.06
CA LEU A 6 -7.81 1.36 -4.92
C LEU A 6 -7.09 0.44 -3.94
N ILE A 7 -7.72 -0.68 -3.55
CA ILE A 7 -7.12 -1.65 -2.61
C ILE A 7 -5.81 -2.23 -3.17
N ILE A 8 -5.83 -2.67 -4.43
CA ILE A 8 -4.65 -3.27 -5.07
C ILE A 8 -3.52 -2.23 -5.16
N GLY A 9 -3.80 -0.99 -5.57
CA GLY A 9 -2.79 0.04 -5.71
C GLY A 9 -2.24 0.58 -4.39
N SER A 10 -3.02 0.50 -3.30
CA SER A 10 -2.52 0.78 -1.95
C SER A 10 -1.52 -0.27 -1.46
N ILE A 11 -1.66 -1.53 -1.91
CA ILE A 11 -0.86 -2.69 -1.45
C ILE A 11 0.35 -2.96 -2.34
N ILE A 12 0.22 -2.86 -3.67
CA ILE A 12 1.33 -3.12 -4.59
C ILE A 12 2.47 -2.12 -4.31
N GLY A 13 2.23 -0.83 -4.45
CA GLY A 13 3.26 0.14 -4.06
C GLY A 13 4.64 -0.04 -4.67
N ALA A 14 5.64 0.53 -4.02
CA ALA A 14 7.04 0.45 -4.41
C ALA A 14 7.67 -0.91 -4.08
N GLY A 15 7.41 -1.40 -2.87
CA GLY A 15 8.07 -2.59 -2.33
C GLY A 15 7.64 -3.89 -3.03
N PHE A 16 6.40 -3.97 -3.49
CA PHE A 16 5.93 -5.09 -4.30
C PHE A 16 6.47 -5.02 -5.73
N ILE A 17 6.32 -3.88 -6.43
CA ILE A 17 6.73 -3.78 -7.85
C ILE A 17 8.22 -4.03 -7.98
N SER A 18 9.03 -3.47 -7.10
CA SER A 18 10.49 -3.75 -7.07
C SER A 18 10.81 -5.21 -6.79
N GLY A 19 9.91 -5.97 -6.15
CA GLY A 19 10.16 -7.32 -5.65
C GLY A 19 10.88 -7.35 -4.30
N ARG A 20 11.23 -6.19 -3.72
CA ARG A 20 12.01 -6.13 -2.48
C ARG A 20 11.23 -6.68 -1.29
N GLU A 21 9.94 -6.34 -1.17
CA GLU A 21 9.07 -6.91 -0.13
C GLU A 21 8.85 -8.41 -0.38
N ILE A 22 8.69 -8.82 -1.63
CA ILE A 22 8.50 -10.22 -2.00
C ILE A 22 9.68 -11.06 -1.51
N VAL A 23 10.91 -10.63 -1.77
CA VAL A 23 12.11 -11.30 -1.27
C VAL A 23 12.18 -11.25 0.26
N SER A 24 11.97 -10.09 0.87
CA SER A 24 12.15 -9.91 2.31
C SER A 24 11.16 -10.74 3.15
N PHE A 25 9.89 -10.80 2.71
CA PHE A 25 8.83 -11.49 3.42
C PHE A 25 8.67 -12.95 3.01
N PHE A 26 8.94 -13.31 1.75
CA PHE A 26 8.52 -14.61 1.21
C PHE A 26 9.65 -15.49 0.68
N TYR A 27 10.85 -14.96 0.47
CA TYR A 27 11.96 -15.80 -0.01
C TYR A 27 12.26 -16.97 0.93
N GLY A 28 12.58 -18.11 0.32
CA GLY A 28 12.84 -19.38 1.01
C GLY A 28 11.58 -20.08 1.53
N GLN A 29 10.39 -19.67 1.08
CA GLN A 29 9.12 -20.33 1.36
C GLN A 29 8.43 -20.72 0.07
N ASN A 30 7.63 -21.78 0.13
CA ASN A 30 6.87 -22.29 -1.00
C ASN A 30 5.89 -21.24 -1.54
N ALA A 31 6.11 -20.79 -2.78
CA ALA A 31 5.36 -19.70 -3.38
C ALA A 31 3.85 -19.97 -3.50
N PHE A 32 3.44 -21.21 -3.76
CA PHE A 32 2.03 -21.57 -3.84
C PHE A 32 1.35 -21.42 -2.47
N PHE A 33 1.92 -21.99 -1.42
CA PHE A 33 1.35 -21.88 -0.07
C PHE A 33 1.35 -20.44 0.44
N VAL A 34 2.42 -19.67 0.18
CA VAL A 34 2.47 -18.25 0.53
C VAL A 34 1.31 -17.48 -0.09
N SER A 35 1.16 -17.60 -1.41
CA SER A 35 0.12 -16.86 -2.13
C SER A 35 -1.29 -17.29 -1.71
N ALA A 36 -1.52 -18.59 -1.52
CA ALA A 36 -2.81 -19.12 -1.05
C ALA A 36 -3.19 -18.57 0.34
N ILE A 37 -2.26 -18.59 1.31
CA ILE A 37 -2.51 -18.06 2.66
C ILE A 37 -2.76 -16.56 2.61
N LEU A 38 -1.97 -15.81 1.85
CA LEU A 38 -2.15 -14.36 1.71
C LEU A 38 -3.47 -14.01 1.03
N CYS A 39 -3.94 -14.82 0.07
CA CYS A 39 -5.27 -14.65 -0.53
C CYS A 39 -6.38 -14.70 0.54
N GLY A 40 -6.33 -15.71 1.42
CA GLY A 40 -7.26 -15.83 2.53
C GLY A 40 -7.14 -14.67 3.51
N ALA A 41 -5.92 -14.35 3.95
CA ALA A 41 -5.67 -13.27 4.90
C ALA A 41 -6.13 -11.91 4.36
N PHE A 42 -5.75 -11.53 3.14
CA PHE A 42 -6.20 -10.28 2.54
C PHE A 42 -7.72 -10.24 2.37
N SER A 43 -8.35 -11.33 1.92
CA SER A 43 -9.80 -11.39 1.78
C SER A 43 -10.51 -11.09 3.11
N VAL A 44 -10.06 -11.69 4.20
CA VAL A 44 -10.65 -11.50 5.54
C VAL A 44 -10.38 -10.09 6.07
N PHE A 45 -9.12 -9.69 6.13
CA PHE A 45 -8.70 -8.44 6.77
C PHE A 45 -9.23 -7.21 6.02
N ILE A 46 -9.18 -7.22 4.69
CA ILE A 46 -9.69 -6.11 3.87
C ILE A 46 -11.21 -6.04 3.95
N SER A 47 -11.91 -7.18 3.84
CA SER A 47 -13.38 -7.22 3.97
C SER A 47 -13.82 -6.64 5.31
N PHE A 48 -13.14 -7.02 6.40
CA PHE A 48 -13.41 -6.50 7.72
C PHE A 48 -13.35 -4.97 7.75
N ILE A 49 -12.22 -4.38 7.36
CA ILE A 49 -12.01 -2.93 7.37
C ILE A 49 -13.03 -2.16 6.51
N LEU A 50 -13.42 -2.74 5.37
CA LEU A 50 -14.42 -2.13 4.48
C LEU A 50 -15.86 -2.20 5.01
N ILE A 51 -16.17 -3.20 5.84
CA ILE A 51 -17.53 -3.43 6.37
C ILE A 51 -17.77 -2.64 7.65
N VAL A 52 -16.73 -2.42 8.46
CA VAL A 52 -16.85 -1.59 9.68
C VAL A 52 -17.25 -0.17 9.28
N LYS A 53 -18.47 0.25 9.58
CA LYS A 53 -19.02 1.52 9.08
C LYS A 53 -18.37 2.76 9.69
N ASP A 54 -17.90 2.66 10.94
CA ASP A 54 -17.27 3.76 11.67
C ASP A 54 -16.05 3.26 12.46
N LEU A 55 -14.95 3.05 11.74
CA LEU A 55 -13.67 2.66 12.37
C LEU A 55 -13.20 3.72 13.38
N GLU A 56 -13.45 5.00 13.10
CA GLU A 56 -13.10 6.10 14.01
C GLU A 56 -13.81 6.04 15.37
N ASN A 57 -15.02 5.46 15.43
CA ASN A 57 -15.75 5.31 16.70
C ASN A 57 -15.33 4.07 17.50
N ASN A 58 -14.47 3.21 16.95
CA ASN A 58 -13.92 2.09 17.69
C ASN A 58 -12.90 2.61 18.72
N VAL A 59 -13.10 2.24 20.00
CA VAL A 59 -12.25 2.70 21.12
C VAL A 59 -10.79 2.30 20.91
N VAL A 60 -10.54 1.06 20.49
CA VAL A 60 -9.19 0.56 20.23
C VAL A 60 -8.56 1.35 19.09
N TYR A 61 -9.29 1.58 18.00
CA TYR A 61 -8.78 2.37 16.88
C TYR A 61 -8.48 3.82 17.28
N SER A 62 -9.32 4.46 18.10
CA SER A 62 -9.06 5.80 18.61
C SER A 62 -7.76 5.86 19.43
N LEU A 63 -7.48 4.85 20.25
CA LEU A 63 -6.23 4.75 21.02
C LEU A 63 -5.00 4.56 20.13
N VAL A 64 -5.11 3.78 19.05
CA VAL A 64 -3.98 3.51 18.15
C VAL A 64 -3.87 4.49 16.98
N LYS A 65 -4.83 5.41 16.79
CA LYS A 65 -4.87 6.37 15.67
C LYS A 65 -3.58 7.19 15.53
N PRO A 66 -2.94 7.70 16.61
CA PRO A 66 -1.65 8.38 16.50
C PRO A 66 -0.57 7.50 15.86
N LEU A 67 -0.53 6.20 16.21
CA LEU A 67 0.42 5.23 15.65
C LEU A 67 0.11 4.89 14.19
N VAL A 68 -1.17 4.85 13.81
CA VAL A 68 -1.58 4.75 12.39
C VAL A 68 -1.04 5.95 11.61
N LEU A 69 -1.18 7.17 12.16
CA LEU A 69 -0.71 8.40 11.51
C LEU A 69 0.82 8.44 11.42
N ILE A 70 1.55 8.09 12.49
CA ILE A 70 3.02 8.01 12.48
C ILE A 70 3.48 6.98 11.45
N SER A 71 2.85 5.80 11.41
CA SER A 71 3.16 4.78 10.40
C SER A 71 2.94 5.32 8.99
N ASN A 72 1.82 5.99 8.73
CA ASN A 72 1.53 6.60 7.43
C ASN A 72 2.55 7.70 7.06
N PHE A 73 3.02 8.50 8.03
CA PHE A 73 4.10 9.47 7.81
C PHE A 73 5.40 8.78 7.38
N VAL A 74 5.79 7.71 8.09
CA VAL A 74 6.99 6.93 7.78
C VAL A 74 6.90 6.31 6.39
N ILE A 75 5.77 5.72 6.02
CA ILE A 75 5.58 5.13 4.68
C ILE A 75 5.60 6.21 3.60
N MET A 76 4.92 7.35 3.83
CA MET A 76 4.96 8.49 2.92
C MET A 76 6.39 8.96 2.67
N SER A 77 7.20 9.11 3.72
CA SER A 77 8.64 9.41 3.60
C SER A 77 9.42 8.31 2.86
N GLY A 78 9.10 7.04 3.11
CA GLY A 78 9.67 5.91 2.37
C GLY A 78 9.38 5.98 0.88
N MET A 79 8.15 6.28 0.48
CA MET A 79 7.75 6.44 -0.93
C MET A 79 8.50 7.60 -1.59
N LEU A 80 8.60 8.76 -0.91
CA LEU A 80 9.37 9.90 -1.42
C LEU A 80 10.86 9.55 -1.59
N SER A 81 11.45 8.84 -0.63
CA SER A 81 12.84 8.37 -0.72
C SER A 81 13.07 7.38 -1.86
N GLY A 82 12.09 6.51 -2.11
CA GLY A 82 12.09 5.58 -3.24
C GLY A 82 12.06 6.29 -4.59
N LEU A 83 11.33 7.40 -4.72
CA LEU A 83 11.32 8.23 -5.93
C LEU A 83 12.68 8.88 -6.20
N ASP A 84 13.35 9.40 -5.17
CA ASP A 84 14.66 10.03 -5.36
C ASP A 84 15.73 8.99 -5.70
N SER A 85 15.64 7.79 -5.11
CA SER A 85 16.50 6.65 -5.47
C SER A 85 16.33 6.25 -6.94
N LEU A 86 15.09 6.28 -7.46
CA LEU A 86 14.82 6.05 -8.87
C LEU A 86 15.28 7.19 -9.78
N GLN A 87 15.18 8.43 -9.32
CA GLN A 87 15.68 9.60 -10.06
C GLN A 87 17.18 9.46 -10.33
N GLU A 88 17.95 9.09 -9.31
CA GLU A 88 19.39 8.85 -9.45
C GLU A 88 19.68 7.73 -10.45
N GLN A 89 18.91 6.64 -10.41
CA GLN A 89 19.06 5.52 -11.35
C GLN A 89 18.68 5.84 -12.79
N ILE A 90 17.62 6.63 -13.02
CA ILE A 90 17.08 6.87 -14.37
C ILE A 90 17.71 8.09 -15.03
N VAL A 91 17.95 9.16 -14.26
CA VAL A 91 18.36 10.48 -14.78
C VAL A 91 19.79 10.84 -14.35
N SER A 92 20.44 10.03 -13.48
CA SER A 92 21.78 10.31 -12.95
C SER A 92 21.89 11.66 -12.21
N ILE A 93 20.75 12.17 -11.70
CA ILE A 93 20.70 13.34 -10.84
C ILE A 93 20.76 12.85 -9.40
N ASP A 94 21.74 13.36 -8.65
CA ASP A 94 21.96 13.04 -7.24
C ASP A 94 20.68 13.25 -6.39
N HIS A 95 20.43 12.34 -5.46
CA HIS A 95 19.32 12.37 -4.51
C HIS A 95 19.30 13.62 -3.61
N ILE A 96 20.40 14.38 -3.55
CA ILE A 96 20.46 15.73 -2.93
C ILE A 96 19.44 16.69 -3.54
N TYR A 97 19.08 16.52 -4.82
CA TYR A 97 18.08 17.33 -5.53
C TYR A 97 16.77 16.55 -5.68
N PRO A 98 15.83 16.60 -4.72
CA PRO A 98 14.65 15.75 -4.65
C PRO A 98 13.53 16.19 -5.62
N ILE A 99 13.82 16.27 -6.92
CA ILE A 99 12.88 16.80 -7.92
C ILE A 99 11.66 15.87 -8.03
N PHE A 100 11.89 14.56 -8.16
CA PHE A 100 10.80 13.59 -8.34
C PHE A 100 9.89 13.52 -7.11
N SER A 101 10.46 13.45 -5.90
CA SER A 101 9.66 13.45 -4.67
C SER A 101 8.94 14.78 -4.44
N THR A 102 9.54 15.92 -4.77
CA THR A 102 8.89 17.23 -4.69
C THR A 102 7.68 17.32 -5.64
N VAL A 103 7.85 16.91 -6.89
CA VAL A 103 6.75 16.87 -7.87
C VAL A 103 5.65 15.91 -7.38
N ALA A 104 6.01 14.73 -6.89
CA ALA A 104 5.05 13.76 -6.39
C ALA A 104 4.27 14.27 -5.18
N VAL A 105 4.92 14.94 -4.21
CA VAL A 105 4.21 15.48 -3.05
C VAL A 105 3.22 16.59 -3.45
N ILE A 106 3.60 17.45 -4.40
CA ILE A 106 2.72 18.50 -4.94
C ILE A 106 1.51 17.87 -5.65
N LEU A 107 1.74 16.91 -6.55
CA LEU A 107 0.67 16.20 -7.25
C LEU A 107 -0.24 15.45 -6.27
N SER A 108 0.32 14.83 -5.24
CA SER A 108 -0.46 14.12 -4.23
C SER A 108 -1.39 15.07 -3.48
N ASN A 109 -0.92 16.26 -3.08
CA ASN A 109 -1.76 17.29 -2.48
C ASN A 109 -2.92 17.68 -3.42
N ILE A 110 -2.63 17.96 -4.71
CA ILE A 110 -3.63 18.32 -5.72
C ILE A 110 -4.73 17.25 -5.83
N ILE A 111 -4.35 15.97 -5.87
CA ILE A 111 -5.30 14.86 -5.98
C ILE A 111 -6.14 14.72 -4.70
N LEU A 112 -5.53 14.89 -3.53
CA LEU A 112 -6.19 14.73 -2.24
C LEU A 112 -7.23 15.82 -1.93
N TYR A 113 -7.19 16.99 -2.59
CA TYR A 113 -8.31 17.95 -2.56
C TYR A 113 -9.62 17.35 -3.08
N ARG A 114 -9.57 16.31 -3.93
CA ARG A 114 -10.76 15.57 -4.39
C ARG A 114 -11.15 14.44 -3.43
N GLY A 115 -10.49 14.35 -2.27
CA GLY A 115 -10.67 13.32 -1.26
C GLY A 115 -10.45 11.90 -1.82
N VAL A 116 -11.17 10.94 -1.25
CA VAL A 116 -11.09 9.52 -1.64
C VAL A 116 -11.39 9.31 -3.13
N LYS A 117 -12.30 10.09 -3.71
CA LYS A 117 -12.65 9.99 -5.14
C LYS A 117 -11.46 10.30 -6.05
N GLY A 118 -10.58 11.21 -5.63
CA GLY A 118 -9.32 11.50 -6.34
C GLY A 118 -8.41 10.28 -6.37
N VAL A 119 -8.20 9.66 -5.20
CA VAL A 119 -7.38 8.45 -5.03
C VAL A 119 -7.96 7.27 -5.82
N GLU A 120 -9.28 7.06 -5.77
CA GLU A 120 -9.96 6.03 -6.56
C GLU A 120 -9.76 6.23 -8.08
N LYS A 121 -9.83 7.47 -8.57
CA LYS A 121 -9.68 7.79 -9.99
C LYS A 121 -8.26 7.49 -10.48
N VAL A 122 -7.25 7.90 -9.71
CA VAL A 122 -5.85 7.62 -10.04
C VAL A 122 -5.58 6.12 -10.05
N ASN A 123 -5.99 5.40 -9.00
CA ASN A 123 -5.82 3.94 -8.94
C ASN A 123 -6.56 3.22 -10.07
N SER A 124 -7.75 3.67 -10.45
CA SER A 124 -8.51 3.06 -11.55
C SER A 124 -7.82 3.16 -12.91
N PHE A 125 -6.87 4.10 -13.06
CA PHE A 125 -6.08 4.27 -14.27
C PHE A 125 -4.71 3.58 -14.16
N LEU A 126 -3.98 3.80 -13.06
CA LEU A 126 -2.61 3.32 -12.90
C LEU A 126 -2.53 1.81 -12.60
N VAL A 127 -3.44 1.28 -11.79
CA VAL A 127 -3.34 -0.11 -11.32
C VAL A 127 -3.50 -1.14 -12.44
N PRO A 128 -4.44 -1.01 -13.40
CA PRO A 128 -4.50 -1.92 -14.54
C PRO A 128 -3.20 -1.96 -15.34
N VAL A 129 -2.57 -0.80 -15.54
CA VAL A 129 -1.28 -0.68 -16.23
C VAL A 129 -0.19 -1.39 -15.43
N MET A 130 -0.15 -1.17 -14.11
CA MET A 130 0.81 -1.83 -13.23
C MET A 130 0.68 -3.35 -13.22
N ILE A 131 -0.55 -3.87 -13.16
CA ILE A 131 -0.83 -5.31 -13.23
C ILE A 131 -0.30 -5.89 -14.56
N ALA A 132 -0.58 -5.23 -15.67
CA ALA A 132 -0.13 -5.69 -17.00
C ALA A 132 1.40 -5.76 -17.10
N PHE A 133 2.11 -4.71 -16.66
CA PHE A 133 3.58 -4.68 -16.67
C PHE A 133 4.19 -5.71 -15.71
N MET A 134 3.61 -5.88 -14.52
CA MET A 134 4.07 -6.90 -13.57
C MET A 134 3.97 -8.30 -14.17
N ILE A 135 2.82 -8.64 -14.79
CA ILE A 135 2.65 -9.93 -15.46
C ILE A 135 3.64 -10.06 -16.62
N ALA A 136 3.78 -9.03 -17.46
CA ALA A 136 4.67 -9.07 -18.62
C ALA A 136 6.14 -9.33 -18.25
N VAL A 137 6.63 -8.75 -17.15
CA VAL A 137 8.03 -8.92 -16.71
C VAL A 137 8.25 -10.23 -15.94
N THR A 138 7.26 -10.67 -15.15
CA THR A 138 7.42 -11.84 -14.28
C THR A 138 7.12 -13.15 -15.00
N LEU A 139 6.02 -13.20 -15.77
CA LEU A 139 5.50 -14.42 -16.40
C LEU A 139 6.55 -15.21 -17.23
N PRO A 140 7.42 -14.58 -18.04
CA PRO A 140 8.43 -15.30 -18.82
C PRO A 140 9.45 -16.07 -17.96
N SER A 141 9.65 -15.65 -16.71
CA SER A 141 10.60 -16.26 -15.77
C SER A 141 9.91 -17.14 -14.72
N VAL A 142 8.58 -17.26 -14.74
CA VAL A 142 7.86 -18.10 -13.77
C VAL A 142 8.18 -19.57 -14.01
N SER A 143 8.75 -20.22 -12.99
CA SER A 143 8.84 -21.67 -12.95
C SER A 143 7.70 -22.24 -12.10
N PHE A 144 6.78 -22.96 -12.73
CA PHE A 144 5.68 -23.63 -12.04
C PHE A 144 6.14 -24.89 -11.28
N SER A 145 7.35 -25.39 -11.56
CA SER A 145 7.93 -26.58 -10.94
C SER A 145 8.88 -26.26 -9.78
N GLN A 146 9.60 -25.13 -9.83
CA GLN A 146 10.45 -24.68 -8.73
C GLN A 146 9.64 -23.88 -7.71
N VAL A 147 8.89 -24.60 -6.88
CA VAL A 147 8.23 -24.03 -5.72
C VAL A 147 9.24 -24.02 -4.56
N GLY A 148 10.24 -23.15 -4.63
CA GLY A 148 11.37 -23.14 -3.70
C GLY A 148 10.97 -23.00 -2.23
N GLY A 149 11.70 -23.67 -1.33
CA GLY A 149 11.60 -23.52 0.13
C GLY A 149 10.74 -24.57 0.84
N ASP A 150 11.31 -25.21 1.86
CA ASP A 150 10.59 -26.14 2.73
C ASP A 150 9.81 -25.37 3.80
N GLY A 151 8.49 -25.30 3.64
CA GLY A 151 7.57 -24.81 4.65
C GLY A 151 7.15 -23.33 4.53
N ILE A 152 6.45 -22.88 5.57
CA ILE A 152 5.86 -21.54 5.69
C ILE A 152 6.40 -20.84 6.94
N LYS A 153 6.52 -19.52 6.89
CA LYS A 153 6.90 -18.66 8.02
C LYS A 153 5.73 -17.73 8.36
N PRO A 154 4.69 -18.22 9.07
CA PRO A 154 3.43 -17.50 9.29
C PRO A 154 3.59 -16.06 9.78
N VAL A 155 4.57 -15.81 10.66
CA VAL A 155 4.86 -14.47 11.19
C VAL A 155 5.17 -13.47 10.07
N LYS A 156 5.93 -13.86 9.05
CA LYS A 156 6.23 -12.98 7.91
C LYS A 156 4.99 -12.72 7.05
N LEU A 157 4.17 -13.73 6.78
CA LEU A 157 2.92 -13.57 6.03
C LEU A 157 1.94 -12.63 6.74
N ILE A 158 1.76 -12.86 8.04
CA ILE A 158 0.88 -12.06 8.88
C ILE A 158 1.39 -10.62 9.00
N SER A 159 2.70 -10.43 9.18
CA SER A 159 3.30 -9.09 9.24
C SER A 159 3.14 -8.32 7.93
N TYR A 160 3.26 -9.00 6.78
CA TYR A 160 3.04 -8.37 5.47
C TYR A 160 1.59 -7.94 5.27
N CYS A 161 0.64 -8.81 5.63
CA CYS A 161 -0.78 -8.48 5.57
C CYS A 161 -1.12 -7.33 6.53
N GLY A 162 -0.60 -7.41 7.75
CA GLY A 162 -0.73 -6.40 8.79
C GLY A 162 -0.23 -5.03 8.35
N LEU A 163 0.99 -4.94 7.80
CA LEU A 163 1.58 -3.71 7.26
C LEU A 163 0.61 -3.02 6.28
N ASN A 164 0.16 -3.79 5.29
CA ASN A 164 -0.63 -3.31 4.17
C ASN A 164 -2.04 -2.89 4.58
N VAL A 165 -2.71 -3.70 5.40
CA VAL A 165 -4.08 -3.43 5.85
C VAL A 165 -4.10 -2.32 6.89
N PHE A 166 -3.18 -2.33 7.85
CA PHE A 166 -3.13 -1.35 8.93
C PHE A 166 -2.87 0.06 8.40
N MET A 167 -1.90 0.22 7.50
CA MET A 167 -1.60 1.52 6.88
C MET A 167 -2.80 2.02 6.06
N SER A 168 -3.39 1.13 5.26
CA SER A 168 -4.48 1.49 4.34
C SER A 168 -5.85 1.58 5.03
N ALA A 169 -5.95 1.20 6.32
CA ALA A 169 -7.21 1.11 7.04
C ALA A 169 -8.05 2.40 7.01
N PRO A 170 -7.51 3.60 7.24
CA PRO A 170 -8.28 4.84 7.17
C PRO A 170 -8.84 5.10 5.76
N LEU A 171 -8.04 4.84 4.72
CA LEU A 171 -8.45 5.05 3.33
C LEU A 171 -9.50 4.01 2.91
N PHE A 172 -9.29 2.73 3.24
CA PHE A 172 -10.23 1.65 2.92
C PHE A 172 -11.56 1.89 3.63
N ASN A 173 -11.54 2.28 4.91
CA ASN A 173 -12.74 2.62 5.63
C ASN A 173 -13.50 3.78 4.95
N ALA A 174 -12.78 4.85 4.59
CA ALA A 174 -13.39 5.99 3.90
C ALA A 174 -13.93 5.64 2.50
N ALA A 175 -13.26 4.77 1.74
CA ALA A 175 -13.70 4.30 0.43
C ALA A 175 -14.88 3.31 0.49
N GLY A 176 -14.94 2.52 1.57
CA GLY A 176 -16.03 1.59 1.86
C GLY A 176 -17.31 2.26 2.36
N LYS A 177 -17.24 3.51 2.86
CA LYS A 177 -18.43 4.25 3.34
C LYS A 177 -19.51 4.33 2.27
N GLY A 178 -20.72 3.92 2.64
CA GLY A 178 -21.90 3.91 1.76
C GLY A 178 -21.92 2.77 0.73
N LYS A 179 -20.97 1.83 0.75
CA LYS A 179 -21.02 0.60 -0.05
C LYS A 179 -21.81 -0.48 0.70
N SER A 180 -22.49 -1.35 -0.05
CA SER A 180 -23.14 -2.53 0.55
C SER A 180 -22.08 -3.57 0.95
N VAL A 181 -22.39 -4.37 1.97
CA VAL A 181 -21.51 -5.44 2.47
C VAL A 181 -21.06 -6.36 1.34
N ILE A 182 -21.98 -6.76 0.45
CA ILE A 182 -21.70 -7.60 -0.72
C ILE A 182 -20.68 -6.95 -1.65
N LYS A 183 -20.83 -5.64 -1.93
CA LYS A 183 -19.88 -4.90 -2.79
C LYS A 183 -18.50 -4.79 -2.15
N SER A 184 -18.44 -4.57 -0.84
CA SER A 184 -17.19 -4.54 -0.08
C SER A 184 -16.48 -5.90 -0.10
N PHE A 185 -17.21 -6.99 0.15
CA PHE A 185 -16.67 -8.34 0.11
C PHE A 185 -16.18 -8.72 -1.29
N ALA A 186 -16.98 -8.47 -2.34
CA ALA A 186 -16.58 -8.72 -3.71
C ALA A 186 -15.34 -7.92 -4.11
N ALA A 187 -15.22 -6.67 -3.63
CA ALA A 187 -14.05 -5.85 -3.89
C ALA A 187 -12.80 -6.41 -3.20
N ALA A 188 -12.90 -6.82 -1.93
CA ALA A 188 -11.81 -7.42 -1.17
C ALA A 188 -11.37 -8.76 -1.77
N ALA A 189 -12.31 -9.64 -2.11
CA ALA A 189 -12.01 -10.94 -2.72
C ALA A 189 -11.31 -10.79 -4.08
N LEU A 190 -11.81 -9.90 -4.95
CA LEU A 190 -11.16 -9.62 -6.23
C LEU A 190 -9.73 -9.09 -6.04
N SER A 191 -9.55 -8.15 -5.11
CA SER A 191 -8.22 -7.61 -4.80
C SER A 191 -7.28 -8.68 -4.26
N ALA A 192 -7.74 -9.52 -3.34
CA ALA A 192 -6.94 -10.61 -2.77
C ALA A 192 -6.51 -11.63 -3.83
N VAL A 193 -7.40 -12.01 -4.75
CA VAL A 193 -7.06 -12.92 -5.86
C VAL A 193 -6.00 -12.31 -6.78
N VAL A 194 -6.16 -11.04 -7.17
CA VAL A 194 -5.17 -10.37 -8.03
C VAL A 194 -3.82 -10.27 -7.34
N LEU A 195 -3.79 -9.84 -6.07
CA LEU A 195 -2.55 -9.75 -5.29
C LEU A 195 -1.89 -11.13 -5.15
N CYS A 196 -2.65 -12.18 -4.86
CA CYS A 196 -2.17 -13.56 -4.77
C CYS A 196 -1.47 -14.02 -6.07
N VAL A 197 -2.10 -13.80 -7.23
CA VAL A 197 -1.52 -14.13 -8.53
C VAL A 197 -0.21 -13.38 -8.77
N LEU A 198 -0.19 -12.08 -8.49
CA LEU A 198 1.00 -11.26 -8.67
C LEU A 198 2.14 -11.65 -7.71
N ILE A 199 1.84 -12.00 -6.46
CA ILE A 199 2.84 -12.48 -5.49
C ILE A 199 3.42 -13.80 -5.97
N TYR A 200 2.57 -14.71 -6.44
CA TYR A 200 3.00 -16.00 -6.96
C TYR A 200 3.95 -15.82 -8.16
N PHE A 201 3.60 -14.98 -9.13
CA PHE A 201 4.46 -14.72 -10.28
C PHE A 201 5.77 -14.04 -9.89
N ALA A 202 5.72 -12.98 -9.08
CA ALA A 202 6.92 -12.26 -8.66
C ALA A 202 7.88 -13.15 -7.88
N LEU A 203 7.38 -13.90 -6.89
CA LEU A 203 8.21 -14.78 -6.07
C LEU A 203 8.81 -15.93 -6.88
N SER A 204 8.01 -16.57 -7.74
CA SER A 204 8.48 -17.67 -8.59
C SER A 204 9.54 -17.19 -9.58
N ALA A 205 9.30 -16.04 -10.24
CA ALA A 205 10.22 -15.47 -11.21
C ALA A 205 11.55 -15.02 -10.58
N VAL A 206 11.51 -14.33 -9.44
CA VAL A 206 12.72 -13.89 -8.72
C VAL A 206 13.51 -15.09 -8.20
N THR A 207 12.83 -16.12 -7.71
CA THR A 207 13.49 -17.35 -7.23
C THR A 207 14.16 -18.10 -8.39
N ALA A 208 13.49 -18.23 -9.54
CA ALA A 208 14.04 -18.89 -10.73
C ALA A 208 15.26 -18.15 -11.30
N LYS A 209 15.31 -16.82 -11.20
CA LYS A 209 16.47 -16.01 -11.61
C LYS A 209 17.69 -16.17 -10.69
N GLY A 210 17.48 -16.66 -9.47
CA GLY A 210 18.53 -16.96 -8.51
C GLY A 210 19.22 -15.72 -7.92
N ASN A 211 20.50 -15.88 -7.53
CA ASN A 211 21.22 -14.88 -6.72
C ASN A 211 21.26 -13.48 -7.33
N SER A 212 21.32 -13.36 -8.66
CA SER A 212 21.35 -12.06 -9.36
C SER A 212 20.13 -11.18 -9.05
N ALA A 213 18.94 -11.78 -8.92
CA ALA A 213 17.74 -11.05 -8.53
C ALA A 213 17.62 -10.92 -7.01
N LEU A 214 17.98 -11.96 -6.25
CA LEU A 214 17.81 -12.00 -4.79
C LEU A 214 18.66 -10.98 -4.03
N SER A 215 19.89 -10.72 -4.50
CA SER A 215 20.76 -9.71 -3.90
C SER A 215 20.50 -8.30 -4.41
N SER A 216 19.66 -8.14 -5.44
CA SER A 216 19.36 -6.83 -6.03
C SER A 216 18.45 -6.00 -5.11
N PRO A 217 18.66 -4.67 -5.04
CA PRO A 217 17.70 -3.75 -4.41
C PRO A 217 16.34 -3.74 -5.10
N VAL A 218 16.31 -4.00 -6.42
CA VAL A 218 15.10 -4.04 -7.25
C VAL A 218 15.05 -5.38 -8.03
N PRO A 219 14.75 -6.51 -7.36
CA PRO A 219 14.76 -7.84 -7.96
C PRO A 219 14.00 -7.99 -9.28
N THR A 220 12.84 -7.36 -9.43
CA THR A 220 12.02 -7.46 -10.65
C THR A 220 12.59 -6.71 -11.84
N LEU A 221 13.37 -5.65 -11.61
CA LEU A 221 14.03 -4.92 -12.68
C LEU A 221 15.14 -5.76 -13.32
N VAL A 222 15.78 -6.64 -12.54
CA VAL A 222 16.72 -7.66 -13.06
C VAL A 222 16.02 -8.66 -13.99
N LEU A 223 14.72 -8.91 -13.81
CA LEU A 223 13.93 -9.74 -14.71
C LEU A 223 13.63 -9.04 -16.04
N ALA A 224 13.47 -7.71 -16.03
CA ALA A 224 13.30 -6.92 -17.25
C ALA A 224 14.55 -6.92 -18.14
N GLY A 225 15.73 -7.16 -17.53
CA GLY A 225 17.02 -7.23 -18.22
C GLY A 225 17.42 -5.90 -18.85
N ASP A 226 18.36 -5.97 -19.80
CA ASP A 226 18.96 -4.77 -20.43
C ASP A 226 18.15 -4.24 -21.62
N MET A 227 17.03 -4.89 -21.96
CA MET A 227 16.18 -4.46 -23.07
C MET A 227 15.46 -3.16 -22.69
N LYS A 228 15.98 -2.03 -23.19
CA LYS A 228 15.46 -0.68 -22.94
C LYS A 228 13.94 -0.55 -23.15
N ILE A 229 13.38 -1.28 -24.12
CA ILE A 229 11.94 -1.28 -24.42
C ILE A 229 11.08 -1.88 -23.32
N ILE A 230 11.64 -2.74 -22.45
CA ILE A 230 10.95 -3.30 -21.28
C ILE A 230 11.37 -2.56 -20.01
N TYR A 231 12.67 -2.26 -19.89
CA TYR A 231 13.26 -1.62 -18.72
C TYR A 231 12.63 -0.26 -18.38
N TYR A 232 12.59 0.68 -19.33
CA TYR A 232 12.09 2.04 -19.04
C TYR A 232 10.58 2.07 -18.77
N PRO A 233 9.72 1.37 -19.53
CA PRO A 233 8.30 1.27 -19.17
C PRO A 233 8.06 0.62 -17.81
N PHE A 234 8.87 -0.37 -17.42
CA PHE A 234 8.78 -0.97 -16.09
C PHE A 234 9.26 -0.02 -14.99
N ALA A 235 10.28 0.80 -15.24
CA ALA A 235 10.69 1.85 -14.31
C ALA A 235 9.58 2.91 -14.12
N ILE A 236 8.84 3.27 -15.17
CA ILE A 236 7.65 4.13 -15.08
C ILE A 236 6.54 3.45 -14.26
N CYS A 237 6.31 2.15 -14.49
CA CYS A 237 5.38 1.35 -13.69
C CYS A 237 5.75 1.38 -12.19
N PHE A 238 7.04 1.33 -11.88
CA PHE A 238 7.53 1.44 -10.51
C PHE A 238 7.22 2.81 -9.90
N ILE A 239 7.40 3.91 -10.66
CA ILE A 239 6.96 5.26 -10.24
C ILE A 239 5.45 5.29 -9.95
N PHE A 240 4.63 4.63 -10.78
CA PHE A 240 3.18 4.53 -10.54
C PHE A 240 2.86 3.81 -9.24
N GLY A 241 3.53 2.69 -8.95
CA GLY A 241 3.39 2.00 -7.67
C GLY A 241 3.76 2.88 -6.49
N ILE A 242 4.90 3.55 -6.55
CA ILE A 242 5.30 4.48 -5.49
C ILE A 242 4.23 5.55 -5.29
N PHE A 243 3.69 6.11 -6.38
CA PHE A 243 2.70 7.17 -6.30
C PHE A 243 1.34 6.71 -5.74
N THR A 244 0.88 5.49 -6.06
CA THR A 244 -0.39 4.98 -5.50
C THR A 244 -0.30 4.73 -4.00
N THR A 245 0.83 4.21 -3.51
CA THR A 245 1.06 4.05 -2.06
C THR A 245 1.35 5.38 -1.38
N LEU A 246 1.98 6.34 -2.05
CA LEU A 246 2.12 7.71 -1.56
C LEU A 246 0.74 8.34 -1.33
N LEU A 247 -0.18 8.26 -2.29
CA LEU A 247 -1.55 8.77 -2.13
C LEU A 247 -2.28 8.07 -0.98
N SER A 248 -2.06 6.76 -0.83
CA SER A 248 -2.72 5.95 0.19
C SER A 248 -2.28 6.31 1.60
N SER A 249 -0.97 6.51 1.78
CA SER A 249 -0.37 6.90 3.05
C SER A 249 -0.53 8.38 3.38
N HIS A 250 -0.58 9.24 2.36
CA HIS A 250 -0.79 10.67 2.55
C HIS A 250 -2.25 11.00 2.89
N TYR A 251 -3.24 10.25 2.38
CA TYR A 251 -4.67 10.50 2.65
C TYR A 251 -5.02 10.70 4.14
N PRO A 252 -4.67 9.78 5.08
CA PRO A 252 -5.00 9.97 6.49
C PRO A 252 -4.34 11.21 7.10
N LEU A 253 -3.09 11.52 6.73
CA LEU A 253 -2.38 12.71 7.20
C LEU A 253 -3.00 14.00 6.65
N PHE A 254 -3.41 13.99 5.38
CA PHE A 254 -4.09 15.10 4.74
C PHE A 254 -5.46 15.35 5.39
N SER A 255 -6.19 14.28 5.72
CA SER A 255 -7.50 14.37 6.38
C SER A 255 -7.42 14.91 7.81
N LEU A 256 -6.30 14.67 8.51
CA LEU A 256 -6.05 15.19 9.86
C LEU A 256 -6.06 16.72 9.88
N VAL A 257 -5.51 17.35 8.84
CA VAL A 257 -5.31 18.81 8.78
C VAL A 257 -6.44 19.56 8.05
N GLU A 258 -7.42 18.86 7.47
CA GLU A 258 -8.46 19.49 6.63
C GLU A 258 -9.34 20.47 7.41
N ASN A 259 -9.61 20.18 8.68
CA ASN A 259 -10.51 20.97 9.52
C ASN A 259 -9.79 22.08 10.31
N GLU A 260 -8.47 22.21 10.15
CA GLU A 260 -7.67 23.22 10.83
C GLU A 260 -7.85 24.60 10.17
N ARG A 261 -7.93 25.67 10.98
CA ARG A 261 -8.01 27.06 10.46
C ARG A 261 -6.84 27.40 9.54
N SER A 262 -5.65 26.89 9.87
CA SER A 262 -4.41 27.09 9.12
C SER A 262 -4.04 25.88 8.26
N LYS A 263 -5.01 25.22 7.63
CA LYS A 263 -4.79 23.96 6.88
C LYS A 263 -3.71 24.03 5.82
N LEU A 264 -3.56 25.15 5.11
CA LEU A 264 -2.49 25.30 4.11
C LEU A 264 -1.10 25.24 4.75
N PHE A 265 -0.91 25.93 5.87
CA PHE A 265 0.35 25.90 6.63
C PHE A 265 0.68 24.48 7.10
N TYR A 266 -0.29 23.76 7.69
CA TYR A 266 -0.04 22.40 8.16
C TYR A 266 0.21 21.39 7.03
N ARG A 267 -0.38 21.58 5.84
CA ARG A 267 -0.08 20.76 4.66
C ARG A 267 1.32 21.00 4.13
N ILE A 268 1.75 22.25 4.07
CA ILE A 268 3.12 22.61 3.69
C ILE A 268 4.09 22.02 4.71
N LEU A 269 3.83 22.22 6.01
CA LEU A 269 4.65 21.68 7.09
C LEU A 269 4.75 20.15 7.01
N LEU A 270 3.63 19.45 6.77
CA LEU A 270 3.60 18.00 6.58
C LEU A 270 4.45 17.57 5.36
N SER A 271 4.29 18.25 4.22
CA SER A 271 5.01 17.94 2.99
C SER A 271 6.52 18.17 3.15
N VAL A 272 6.92 19.28 3.78
CA VAL A 272 8.32 19.59 4.08
C VAL A 272 8.90 18.59 5.10
N SER A 273 8.15 18.25 6.15
CA SER A 273 8.60 17.28 7.16
C SER A 273 8.79 15.89 6.58
N THR A 274 7.88 15.43 5.72
CA THR A 274 7.98 14.12 5.06
C THR A 274 9.11 14.06 4.04
N LEU A 275 9.37 15.15 3.30
CA LEU A 275 10.54 15.32 2.44
C LEU A 275 11.86 15.39 3.24
N GLY A 276 11.84 15.97 4.44
CA GLY A 276 12.99 15.94 5.34
C GLY A 276 13.28 14.51 5.82
N ALA A 277 12.25 13.81 6.29
CA ALA A 277 12.37 12.43 6.76
C ALA A 277 12.66 11.43 5.63
N SER A 278 12.35 11.71 4.37
CA SER A 278 12.73 10.82 3.27
C SER A 278 14.25 10.75 3.05
N ARG A 279 15.03 11.69 3.62
CA ARG A 279 16.49 11.66 3.60
C ARG A 279 17.12 10.56 4.46
N PHE A 280 16.35 9.88 5.32
CA PHE A 280 16.82 8.67 6.01
C PHE A 280 17.13 7.50 5.06
N GLY A 281 16.67 7.58 3.80
CA GLY A 281 16.99 6.60 2.76
C GLY A 281 16.00 5.44 2.70
N PHE A 282 15.65 5.05 1.48
CA PHE A 282 14.62 4.04 1.22
C PHE A 282 14.94 2.70 1.88
N TYR A 283 16.19 2.23 1.75
CA TYR A 283 16.64 0.96 2.34
C TYR A 283 16.45 0.93 3.86
N ASN A 284 16.80 2.01 4.57
CA ASN A 284 16.70 2.07 6.03
C ASN A 284 15.23 2.08 6.47
N ILE A 285 14.39 2.87 5.81
CA ILE A 285 12.96 2.93 6.13
C ILE A 285 12.31 1.55 5.94
N VAL A 286 12.58 0.88 4.81
CA VAL A 286 12.01 -0.45 4.52
C VAL A 286 12.58 -1.53 5.45
N SER A 287 13.89 -1.51 5.72
CA SER A 287 14.53 -2.59 6.47
C SER A 287 14.25 -2.53 7.98
N TYR A 288 14.11 -1.32 8.55
CA TYR A 288 13.93 -1.15 9.99
C TYR A 288 12.49 -0.82 10.38
N ALA A 289 11.81 0.07 9.64
CA ALA A 289 10.48 0.53 10.06
C ALA A 289 9.38 -0.46 9.65
N TYR A 290 9.42 -1.01 8.44
CA TYR A 290 8.33 -1.84 7.91
C TYR A 290 8.10 -3.13 8.70
N PRO A 291 9.13 -3.88 9.16
CA PRO A 291 8.89 -5.08 9.97
C PRO A 291 8.15 -4.77 11.28
N PHE A 292 8.53 -3.68 11.95
CA PHE A 292 7.89 -3.25 13.19
C PHE A 292 6.43 -2.82 12.95
N ILE A 293 6.21 -1.96 11.95
CA ILE A 293 4.86 -1.51 11.55
C ILE A 293 4.00 -2.70 11.13
N GLY A 294 4.58 -3.69 10.44
CA GLY A 294 3.86 -4.86 9.95
C GLY A 294 3.34 -5.77 11.05
N LEU A 295 4.22 -6.15 11.99
CA LEU A 295 3.82 -6.99 13.12
C LEU A 295 2.82 -6.27 14.02
N PHE A 296 3.09 -5.00 14.35
CA PHE A 296 2.19 -4.17 15.14
C PHE A 296 0.82 -4.01 14.45
N GLY A 297 0.83 -3.70 13.15
CA GLY A 297 -0.37 -3.53 12.36
C GLY A 297 -1.23 -4.79 12.26
N ALA A 298 -0.62 -5.97 12.20
CA ALA A 298 -1.34 -7.23 12.26
C ALA A 298 -2.07 -7.42 13.60
N VAL A 299 -1.35 -7.24 14.72
CA VAL A 299 -1.91 -7.37 16.08
C VAL A 299 -3.07 -6.39 16.26
N VAL A 300 -2.86 -5.12 15.94
CA VAL A 300 -3.88 -4.09 16.11
C VAL A 300 -5.11 -4.36 15.25
N THR A 301 -4.92 -4.81 14.00
CA THR A 301 -6.06 -5.13 13.13
C THR A 301 -6.90 -6.27 13.70
N VAL A 302 -6.27 -7.31 14.24
CA VAL A 302 -6.97 -8.42 14.92
C VAL A 302 -7.70 -7.92 16.18
N VAL A 303 -7.06 -7.09 17.01
CA VAL A 303 -7.69 -6.54 18.22
C VAL A 303 -8.88 -5.64 17.87
N ILE A 304 -8.80 -4.84 16.81
CA ILE A 304 -9.92 -4.04 16.30
C ILE A 304 -11.04 -4.95 15.79
N ALA A 305 -10.71 -6.06 15.12
CA ALA A 305 -11.69 -7.03 14.66
C ALA A 305 -12.46 -7.65 15.83
N ILE A 306 -11.73 -8.13 16.84
CA ILE A 306 -12.32 -8.70 18.05
C ILE A 306 -13.16 -7.65 18.80
N SER A 307 -12.63 -6.44 19.01
CA SER A 307 -13.34 -5.39 19.74
C SER A 307 -14.62 -4.93 19.03
N THR A 308 -14.65 -4.94 17.69
CA THR A 308 -15.84 -4.57 16.92
C THR A 308 -16.93 -5.64 16.99
N VAL A 309 -16.55 -6.92 17.11
CA VAL A 309 -17.50 -8.03 17.30
C VAL A 309 -18.08 -8.02 18.72
N ILE A 310 -17.23 -7.78 19.73
CA ILE A 310 -17.65 -7.78 21.15
C ILE A 310 -18.38 -6.48 21.53
N PHE A 311 -17.89 -5.33 21.06
CA PHE A 311 -18.41 -4.00 21.36
C PHE A 311 -18.77 -3.27 20.05
N PRO A 312 -19.89 -3.64 19.39
CA PRO A 312 -20.26 -3.03 18.12
C PRO A 312 -20.44 -1.51 18.30
N PRO A 313 -19.87 -0.68 17.40
CA PRO A 313 -19.96 0.76 17.51
C PRO A 313 -21.43 1.18 17.50
N LYS A 314 -21.83 2.02 18.46
CA LYS A 314 -23.22 2.50 18.56
C LYS A 314 -23.59 3.22 17.26
N PRO A 315 -24.73 2.88 16.62
CA PRO A 315 -25.18 3.61 15.44
C PRO A 315 -25.41 5.08 15.82
N ARG A 316 -24.78 5.99 15.07
CA ARG A 316 -24.99 7.43 15.24
C ARG A 316 -26.48 7.71 15.06
N ARG A 317 -27.17 8.22 16.10
CA ARG A 317 -28.51 8.80 15.92
C ARG A 317 -28.35 9.87 14.84
N ARG A 318 -29.12 9.76 13.75
CA ARG A 318 -29.27 10.86 12.78
C ARG A 318 -29.76 12.07 13.56
N THR A 319 -28.85 12.96 13.95
CA THR A 319 -29.22 14.33 14.26
C THR A 319 -29.61 14.94 12.92
N LEU A 320 -30.92 14.98 12.65
CA LEU A 320 -31.48 15.74 11.55
C LEU A 320 -30.86 17.15 11.62
N HIS A 321 -30.20 17.55 10.54
CA HIS A 321 -29.80 18.96 10.40
C HIS A 321 -31.09 19.80 10.44
N PRO A 322 -31.11 20.97 11.13
CA PRO A 322 -32.28 21.84 11.15
C PRO A 322 -32.75 22.34 9.76
N GLN A 323 -31.99 22.08 8.70
CA GLN A 323 -32.30 22.50 7.33
C GLN A 323 -33.27 21.57 6.57
N GLU A 324 -33.63 20.40 7.10
CA GLU A 324 -34.59 19.47 6.45
C GLU A 324 -36.03 19.62 6.97
N ARG A 325 -36.38 20.74 7.65
CA ARG A 325 -37.75 20.99 8.13
C ARG A 325 -38.58 21.96 7.26
N THR A 326 -38.00 22.51 6.21
CA THR A 326 -38.70 23.42 5.31
C THR A 326 -38.17 23.25 3.91
N GLU A 327 -38.76 22.30 3.18
CA GLU A 327 -39.02 22.31 1.74
C GLU A 327 -39.98 21.16 1.41
#